data_AF-A0A7S0Q2F6-F1
#
_entry.id   AF-A0A7S0Q2F6-F1
#
_cell.length_a   1.000
_cell.length_b   1.000
_cell.length_c   1.000
_cell.angle_alpha   90.00
_cell.angle_beta   90.00
_cell.angle_gamma   90.00
#
_symmetry.space_group_name_H-M   'P 1'
#
loop_
_entity.id
_entity.type
_entity.pdbx_description
1 polymer ?
#
loop_
_entity_poly.entity_id
_entity_poly.type
_entity_poly.pdbx_seq_one_letter_code
_entity_poly.pdbx_strand_id
1 'polypeptide(L)'
;GPREQRALEEIERLNKNPFEWLQAPSPTTLLYTAADTAAQDAARVSADVVPFFAKAAQALLDEKGGDALSALSCALALATGTTSPPAERSLLTQLEGFVTLQATMRQ
;
A
#
# COMPACT_ATOMS: atom_id res chain seq x y z
N GLY A 1 -3.68 -20.20 -5.17
CA GLY A 1 -4.28 -21.19 -6.11
C GLY A 1 -4.02 -22.61 -5.65
N PRO A 2 -4.78 -23.63 -6.12
CA PRO A 2 -4.73 -25.01 -5.59
C PRO A 2 -3.37 -25.72 -5.71
N ARG A 3 -2.45 -25.24 -6.55
CA ARG A 3 -1.06 -25.73 -6.62
C ARG A 3 -0.18 -25.21 -5.49
N GLU A 4 -0.39 -23.97 -5.06
CA GLU A 4 0.37 -23.34 -3.98
C GLU A 4 -0.05 -23.92 -2.61
N GLN A 5 -1.31 -24.33 -2.47
CA GLN A 5 -1.85 -24.90 -1.24
C GLN A 5 -1.24 -26.26 -0.91
N ARG A 6 -1.04 -27.13 -1.91
CA ARG A 6 -0.30 -28.40 -1.74
C ARG A 6 1.15 -28.21 -1.33
N ALA A 7 1.81 -27.17 -1.87
CA ALA A 7 3.18 -26.85 -1.49
C ALA A 7 3.26 -26.36 -0.03
N LEU A 8 2.28 -25.56 0.42
CA LEU A 8 2.19 -25.13 1.82
C LEU A 8 1.96 -26.31 2.77
N GLU A 9 1.05 -27.23 2.44
CA GLU A 9 0.80 -28.45 3.23
C GLU A 9 2.06 -29.33 3.35
N GLU A 10 2.86 -29.43 2.29
CA GLU A 10 4.13 -30.16 2.31
C GLU A 10 5.15 -29.51 3.26
N ILE A 11 5.23 -28.19 3.26
CA ILE A 11 6.12 -27.42 4.14
C ILE A 11 5.67 -27.52 5.61
N GLU A 12 4.37 -27.42 5.90
CA GLU A 12 3.83 -27.59 7.26
C GLU A 12 4.14 -28.98 7.81
N ARG A 13 4.01 -30.01 6.97
CA ARG A 13 4.32 -31.40 7.35
C ARG A 13 5.81 -31.58 7.67
N LEU A 14 6.69 -30.92 6.91
CA LEU A 14 8.14 -30.97 7.13
C LEU A 14 8.58 -30.18 8.36
N ASN A 15 8.00 -29.00 8.61
CA ASN A 15 8.36 -28.12 9.73
C ASN A 15 7.56 -28.39 11.02
N LYS A 16 6.52 -29.22 10.99
CA LYS A 16 5.59 -29.48 12.11
C LYS A 16 5.02 -28.21 12.76
N ASN A 17 4.98 -27.11 12.02
CA ASN A 17 4.44 -25.84 12.46
C ASN A 17 3.32 -25.42 11.47
N PRO A 18 2.07 -25.30 11.92
CA PRO A 18 0.99 -24.86 11.05
C PRO A 18 1.19 -23.39 10.67
N PHE A 19 0.87 -23.03 9.42
CA PHE A 19 0.80 -21.64 9.01
C PHE A 19 -0.50 -21.01 9.52
N GLU A 20 -0.40 -19.78 10.01
CA GLU A 20 -1.57 -18.94 10.21
C GLU A 20 -1.97 -18.26 8.91
N TRP A 21 -3.22 -18.49 8.50
CA TRP A 21 -3.80 -17.84 7.33
C TRP A 21 -4.22 -16.42 7.69
N LEU A 22 -3.33 -15.46 7.42
CA LEU A 22 -3.65 -14.05 7.53
C LEU A 22 -4.44 -13.59 6.30
N GLN A 23 -5.52 -12.86 6.54
CA GLN A 23 -6.24 -12.18 5.47
C GLN A 23 -5.33 -11.13 4.84
N ALA A 24 -5.44 -10.95 3.53
CA ALA A 24 -4.75 -9.85 2.86
C ALA A 24 -5.17 -8.52 3.49
N PRO A 25 -4.23 -7.60 3.75
CA PRO A 25 -4.57 -6.29 4.29
C PRO A 25 -5.52 -5.56 3.33
N SER A 26 -6.49 -4.86 3.89
CA SER A 26 -7.44 -4.10 3.07
C SER A 26 -6.71 -3.01 2.27
N PRO A 27 -7.20 -2.64 1.07
CA PRO A 27 -6.66 -1.52 0.29
C PRO A 27 -6.52 -0.23 1.12
N THR A 28 -7.51 0.04 1.97
CA THR A 28 -7.53 1.19 2.87
C THR A 28 -6.44 1.12 3.93
N THR A 29 -6.23 -0.05 4.53
CA THR A 29 -5.15 -0.25 5.52
C THR A 29 -3.78 -0.04 4.87
N LEU A 30 -3.58 -0.52 3.64
CA LEU A 30 -2.35 -0.29 2.89
C LEU A 30 -2.09 1.20 2.66
N LEU A 31 -3.13 1.97 2.31
CA LEU A 31 -3.03 3.43 2.12
C LEU A 31 -2.63 4.15 3.42
N TYR A 32 -3.23 3.80 4.56
CA TYR A 32 -2.87 4.41 5.85
C TYR A 32 -1.45 4.05 6.29
N THR A 33 -1.04 2.80 6.14
CA THR A 33 0.33 2.37 6.47
C THR A 33 1.36 3.05 5.57
N ALA A 34 1.06 3.21 4.28
CA ALA A 34 1.90 3.94 3.36
C ALA A 34 2.06 5.40 3.80
N ALA A 35 0.94 6.08 4.12
CA ALA A 35 0.97 7.46 4.60
C ALA A 35 1.81 7.63 5.88
N ASP A 36 1.70 6.70 6.84
CA ASP A 36 2.50 6.73 8.08
C ASP A 36 3.99 6.53 7.80
N THR A 37 4.32 5.59 6.91
CA THR A 37 5.70 5.36 6.46
C THR A 37 6.29 6.61 5.81
N ALA A 38 5.51 7.28 4.96
CA ALA A 38 5.91 8.52 4.30
C ALA A 38 6.28 9.61 5.31
N ALA A 39 5.47 9.76 6.37
CA ALA A 39 5.69 10.75 7.40
C ALA A 39 6.95 10.44 8.22
N GLN A 40 7.18 9.17 8.55
CA GLN A 40 8.38 8.73 9.25
C GLN A 40 9.65 8.94 8.40
N ASP A 41 9.58 8.63 7.11
CA ASP A 41 10.71 8.84 6.19
C ASP A 41 11.01 10.32 6.01
N ALA A 42 9.97 11.16 5.86
CA ALA A 42 10.12 12.61 5.82
C ALA A 42 10.78 13.17 7.10
N ALA A 43 10.47 12.62 8.27
CA ALA A 43 11.08 13.03 9.54
C ALA A 43 12.58 12.67 9.65
N ARG A 44 13.07 11.72 8.84
CA ARG A 44 14.48 11.29 8.82
C ARG A 44 15.33 12.06 7.82
N VAL A 45 14.73 12.91 6.99
CA VAL A 45 15.45 13.73 6.00
C VAL A 45 16.35 14.72 6.73
N SER A 46 17.63 14.78 6.34
CA SER A 46 18.58 15.75 6.90
C SER A 46 18.18 17.17 6.53
N ALA A 47 18.29 18.10 7.48
CA ALA A 47 18.05 19.53 7.23
C ALA A 47 18.95 20.10 6.12
N ASP A 48 20.12 19.50 5.88
CA ASP A 48 21.09 19.96 4.88
C ASP A 48 20.61 19.78 3.43
N VAL A 49 19.73 18.79 3.18
CA VAL A 49 19.17 18.55 1.84
C VAL A 49 17.91 19.37 1.57
N VAL A 50 17.21 19.85 2.61
CA VAL A 50 15.97 20.62 2.47
C VAL A 50 16.08 21.85 1.56
N PRO A 51 17.16 22.66 1.61
CA PRO A 51 17.30 23.84 0.73
C PRO A 51 17.31 23.50 -0.76
N PHE A 52 17.77 22.30 -1.15
CA PHE A 52 17.81 21.88 -2.56
C PHE A 52 16.41 21.59 -3.11
N PHE A 53 15.47 21.21 -2.25
CA PHE A 53 14.08 20.93 -2.63
C PHE A 53 13.16 22.14 -2.52
N ALA A 54 13.61 23.22 -1.85
CA ALA A 54 12.77 24.40 -1.57
C ALA A 54 12.14 25.03 -2.83
N LYS A 55 12.91 25.15 -3.92
CA LYS A 55 12.40 25.69 -5.20
C LYS A 55 11.32 24.79 -5.81
N ALA A 56 11.51 23.48 -5.76
CA ALA A 56 10.54 22.52 -6.29
C ALA A 56 9.27 22.47 -5.41
N ALA A 57 9.44 22.55 -4.09
CA ALA A 57 8.33 22.62 -3.14
C ALA A 57 7.47 23.87 -3.35
N GLN A 58 8.09 25.03 -3.59
CA GLN A 58 7.36 26.26 -3.89
C GLN A 58 6.56 26.14 -5.20
N ALA A 59 7.15 25.59 -6.26
CA ALA A 59 6.43 25.37 -7.52
C ALA A 59 5.21 24.44 -7.34
N LEU A 60 5.33 23.41 -6.50
CA LEU A 60 4.23 22.50 -6.18
C LEU A 60 3.10 23.21 -5.40
N LEU A 61 3.45 24.10 -4.48
CA LEU A 61 2.48 24.92 -3.73
C LEU A 61 1.74 25.88 -4.67
N ASP A 62 2.46 26.54 -5.57
CA ASP A 62 1.89 27.48 -6.53
C ASP A 62 0.91 26.77 -7.48
N GLU A 63 1.24 25.56 -7.94
CA GLU A 63 0.37 24.73 -8.79
C GLU A 63 -0.93 24.31 -8.09
N LYS A 64 -0.89 24.10 -6.76
CA LYS A 64 -2.06 23.78 -5.93
C LYS A 64 -2.78 25.03 -5.41
N GLY A 65 -2.48 26.21 -5.94
CA GLY A 65 -3.15 27.46 -5.58
C GLY A 65 -2.88 27.92 -4.16
N GLY A 66 -1.73 27.54 -3.59
CA GLY A 66 -1.34 27.87 -2.21
C GLY A 66 -1.91 26.93 -1.15
N ASP A 67 -2.62 25.86 -1.53
CA ASP A 67 -3.04 24.83 -0.57
C ASP A 67 -1.86 23.89 -0.22
N ALA A 68 -1.20 24.24 0.88
CA ALA A 68 -0.08 23.47 1.42
C ALA A 68 -0.46 22.04 1.81
N LEU A 69 -1.70 21.82 2.27
CA LEU A 69 -2.13 20.49 2.69
C LEU A 69 -2.28 19.56 1.49
N SER A 70 -2.90 20.04 0.41
CA SER A 70 -3.03 19.29 -0.84
C SER A 70 -1.68 19.02 -1.50
N ALA A 71 -0.77 20.01 -1.52
CA ALA A 71 0.57 19.85 -2.07
C ALA A 71 1.40 18.80 -1.29
N LEU A 72 1.38 18.86 0.05
CA LEU A 72 2.05 17.89 0.91
C LEU A 72 1.46 16.48 0.77
N SER A 73 0.13 16.37 0.69
CA SER A 73 -0.54 15.08 0.52
C SER A 73 -0.15 14.41 -0.80
N CYS A 74 -0.08 15.18 -1.90
CA CYS A 74 0.42 14.68 -3.17
C CYS A 74 1.90 14.26 -3.11
N ALA A 75 2.75 15.03 -2.44
CA ALA A 75 4.17 14.72 -2.31
C ALA A 75 4.41 13.44 -1.49
N LEU A 76 3.67 13.26 -0.39
CA LEU A 76 3.73 12.04 0.43
C LEU A 76 3.22 10.83 -0.34
N ALA A 77 2.10 10.97 -1.07
CA ALA A 77 1.59 9.90 -1.93
C ALA A 77 2.57 9.51 -3.05
N LEU A 78 3.29 10.48 -3.62
CA LEU A 78 4.35 10.22 -4.59
C LEU A 78 5.55 9.51 -3.96
N ALA A 79 5.98 9.93 -2.77
CA ALA A 79 7.10 9.34 -2.05
C ALA A 79 6.88 7.86 -1.73
N THR A 80 5.63 7.46 -1.45
CA THR A 80 5.26 6.06 -1.18
C THR A 80 4.93 5.27 -2.44
N GLY A 81 5.07 5.87 -3.64
CA GLY A 81 4.66 5.25 -4.90
C GLY A 81 3.15 4.97 -4.98
N THR A 82 2.35 5.62 -4.14
CA THR A 82 0.90 5.44 -4.06
C THR A 82 0.19 6.47 -4.94
N THR A 83 0.55 6.48 -6.23
CA THR A 83 0.05 7.45 -7.21
C THR A 83 -1.36 7.13 -7.71
N SER A 84 -1.82 5.90 -7.46
CA SER A 84 -3.17 5.43 -7.78
C SER A 84 -3.69 4.59 -6.61
N PRO A 85 -5.01 4.61 -6.32
CA PRO A 85 -5.58 3.65 -5.38
C PRO A 85 -5.18 2.24 -5.82
N PRO A 86 -4.69 1.38 -4.90
CA PRO A 86 -4.30 0.02 -5.25
C PRO A 86 -5.47 -0.67 -5.94
N ALA A 87 -5.24 -1.15 -7.16
CA ALA A 87 -6.28 -1.75 -7.97
C ALA A 87 -6.91 -2.92 -7.21
N GLU A 88 -8.24 -2.96 -7.14
CA GLU A 88 -8.97 -4.11 -6.60
C GLU A 88 -8.67 -5.34 -7.48
N ARG A 89 -7.77 -6.20 -7.00
CA ARG A 89 -7.41 -7.44 -7.67
C ARG A 89 -8.15 -8.59 -7.02
N SER A 90 -8.75 -9.45 -7.83
CA SER A 90 -9.39 -10.68 -7.36
C SER A 90 -8.36 -11.57 -6.66
N LEU A 91 -8.68 -12.03 -5.44
CA LEU A 91 -7.83 -12.93 -4.66
C LEU A 91 -7.69 -14.32 -5.32
N LEU A 92 -8.56 -14.64 -6.28
CA LEU A 92 -8.57 -15.91 -7.01
C LEU A 92 -7.77 -15.86 -8.31
N THR A 93 -7.78 -14.72 -9.02
CA THR A 93 -7.25 -14.61 -10.39
C THR A 93 -6.17 -13.54 -10.55
N GLN A 94 -5.92 -12.72 -9.53
CA GLN A 94 -5.05 -11.54 -9.57
C GLN A 94 -5.43 -10.52 -10.66
N LEU A 95 -6.62 -10.64 -11.24
CA LEU A 95 -7.13 -9.73 -12.26
C LEU A 95 -7.70 -8.46 -11.61
N GLU A 96 -7.34 -7.32 -12.18
CA GLU A 96 -7.88 -6.00 -11.81
C GLU A 96 -9.36 -5.90 -12.19
N GLY A 97 -10.18 -5.32 -11.30
CA GLY A 97 -11.61 -5.06 -11.55
C GLY A 97 -12.56 -6.18 -11.14
N PHE A 98 -12.10 -7.17 -10.36
CA PHE A 98 -12.94 -8.27 -9.87
C PHE A 98 -12.82 -8.43 -8.35
N VAL A 99 -13.94 -8.37 -7.63
CA VAL A 99 -14.01 -8.63 -6.17
C VAL A 99 -14.34 -10.09 -5.93
N THR A 100 -13.59 -10.75 -5.03
CA THR A 100 -13.89 -12.12 -4.61
C THR A 100 -15.01 -12.10 -3.57
N LEU A 101 -16.16 -12.71 -3.91
CA LEU A 101 -17.29 -12.87 -3.01
C LEU A 101 -17.32 -14.31 -2.47
N GLN A 102 -17.48 -14.46 -1.15
CA GLN A 102 -17.75 -15.76 -0.53
C GLN A 102 -19.27 -15.98 -0.48
N ALA A 103 -19.80 -16.81 -1.37
CA ALA A 103 -21.20 -17.20 -1.36
C ALA A 103 -21.37 -18.48 -0.51
N THR A 104 -22.04 -18.38 0.64
CA THR A 104 -22.45 -19.53 1.45
C THR A 104 -23.94 -19.78 1.26
N MET A 105 -24.31 -20.94 0.73
CA MET A 105 -25.70 -21.41 0.74
C MET A 105 -26.08 -21.82 2.17
N ARG A 106 -27.12 -21.18 2.71
CA ARG A 106 -27.82 -21.69 3.90
C ARG A 106 -28.75 -22.81 3.44
N GLN A 107 -28.49 -24.04 3.89
CA GLN A 107 -29.47 -25.12 3.87
C GLN A 107 -30.37 -25.01 5.09
#